data_AF-A0A7X8CUN0-F1
#
_entry.id   AF-A0A7X8CUN0-F1
#
_cell.length_a   1.000
_cell.length_b   1.000
_cell.length_c   1.000
_cell.angle_alpha   90.00
_cell.angle_beta   90.00
_cell.angle_gamma   90.00
#
_symmetry.space_group_name_H-M   'P 1'
#
loop_
_entity.id
_entity.type
_entity.pdbx_description
1 polymer ?
#
loop_
_entity_poly.entity_id
_entity_poly.type
_entity_poly.pdbx_seq_one_letter_code
_entity_poly.pdbx_strand_id
1 'polypeptide(L)'
;MTEKDSASVLLSQAYELLREAELQGASERLDHALSADFESEEVLFALSCAAWWKERLARLDASSSAFERGEFILSQWKGFLAFQTRKTGDFDAARYAFKRFAFLTALREFRSLGPEDSESWAPELALRIGRCLKGAGDFAGALERLEPAARERKDAPELLAELADVYALVNETRTSKALFREAFFLNPQRIDVSFLECPALVRLVEHIRSLGFRSPELEEWIPVYGSLLGVFSVKRELKPIEVGRLRQSIYELENEVKENAERRSLLTPRLINRYFWLIDHYINAKEDRSRIDEVLLKIKLMDPAVHKQYVA
;
A
#
# COMPACT_ATOMS: atom_id res chain seq x y z
N MET A 1 -34.01 23.58 -16.31
CA MET A 1 -32.95 22.55 -16.18
C MET A 1 -32.45 22.27 -17.57
N THR A 2 -31.18 22.53 -17.83
CA THR A 2 -30.55 22.13 -19.09
C THR A 2 -30.28 20.63 -19.07
N GLU A 3 -30.13 19.99 -20.24
CA GLU A 3 -29.81 18.55 -20.34
C GLU A 3 -28.52 18.19 -19.58
N LYS A 4 -27.55 19.12 -19.56
CA LYS A 4 -26.31 19.01 -18.78
C LYS A 4 -26.53 19.01 -17.26
N ASP A 5 -27.47 19.82 -16.76
CA ASP A 5 -27.85 19.79 -15.34
C ASP A 5 -28.47 18.44 -14.96
N SER A 6 -29.22 17.83 -15.88
CA SER A 6 -29.82 16.51 -15.68
C SER A 6 -28.78 15.39 -15.64
N ALA A 7 -27.78 15.42 -16.53
CA ALA A 7 -26.70 14.44 -16.57
C ALA A 7 -25.85 14.49 -15.29
N SER A 8 -25.52 15.68 -14.79
CA SER A 8 -24.74 15.86 -13.56
C SER A 8 -25.45 15.30 -12.31
N VAL A 9 -26.77 15.50 -12.21
CA VAL A 9 -27.58 14.94 -11.11
C VAL A 9 -27.60 13.41 -11.16
N LEU A 10 -27.81 12.83 -12.34
CA LEU A 10 -27.82 11.37 -12.54
C LEU A 10 -26.45 10.75 -12.23
N LEU A 11 -25.37 11.42 -12.63
CA LEU A 11 -24.00 11.02 -12.33
C LEU A 11 -23.73 11.01 -10.81
N SER A 12 -24.17 12.05 -10.11
CA SER A 12 -24.06 12.13 -8.66
C SER A 12 -24.84 11.00 -7.97
N GLN A 13 -26.05 10.70 -8.43
CA GLN A 13 -26.85 9.57 -7.92
C GLN A 13 -26.17 8.22 -8.16
N ALA A 14 -25.56 8.02 -9.33
CA ALA A 14 -24.79 6.81 -9.61
C ALA A 14 -23.62 6.65 -8.63
N TYR A 15 -22.94 7.74 -8.27
CA TYR A 15 -21.83 7.71 -7.33
C TYR A 15 -22.29 7.39 -5.90
N GLU A 16 -23.45 7.88 -5.46
CA GLU A 16 -24.00 7.47 -4.15
C GLU A 16 -24.33 5.97 -4.13
N LEU A 17 -24.93 5.43 -5.20
CA LEU A 17 -25.19 3.98 -5.31
C LEU A 17 -23.90 3.15 -5.25
N LEU A 18 -22.84 3.59 -5.93
CA LEU A 18 -21.52 2.93 -5.85
C LEU A 18 -20.95 2.97 -4.42
N ARG A 19 -21.13 4.09 -3.72
CA ARG A 19 -20.71 4.25 -2.31
C ARG A 19 -21.50 3.38 -1.35
N GLU A 20 -22.64 2.86 -1.77
CA GLU A 20 -23.45 1.85 -1.08
C GLU A 20 -23.22 0.42 -1.63
N ALA A 21 -22.20 0.24 -2.47
CA ALA A 21 -21.86 -1.02 -3.13
C ALA A 21 -22.93 -1.56 -4.12
N GLU A 22 -23.79 -0.70 -4.67
CA GLU A 22 -24.87 -1.05 -5.60
C GLU A 22 -24.51 -0.77 -7.07
N LEU A 23 -23.69 -1.65 -7.67
CA LEU A 23 -23.19 -1.48 -9.05
C LEU A 23 -24.29 -1.50 -10.12
N GLN A 24 -25.31 -2.33 -9.94
CA GLN A 24 -26.37 -2.50 -10.94
C GLN A 24 -27.19 -1.21 -11.05
N GLY A 25 -27.70 -0.71 -9.92
CA GLY A 25 -28.43 0.56 -9.88
C GLY A 25 -27.56 1.74 -10.34
N ALA A 26 -26.28 1.77 -9.96
CA ALA A 26 -25.36 2.80 -10.45
C ALA A 26 -25.24 2.79 -11.99
N SER A 27 -25.15 1.60 -12.59
CA SER A 27 -25.06 1.47 -14.05
C SER A 27 -26.30 1.98 -14.76
N GLU A 28 -27.49 1.67 -14.25
CA GLU A 28 -28.76 2.17 -14.81
C GLU A 28 -28.81 3.70 -14.77
N ARG A 29 -28.35 4.32 -13.67
CA ARG A 29 -28.23 5.78 -13.57
C ARG A 29 -27.22 6.36 -14.56
N LEU A 30 -26.09 5.68 -14.79
CA LEU A 30 -25.11 6.09 -15.78
C LEU A 30 -25.63 5.99 -17.22
N ASP A 31 -26.42 4.96 -17.55
CA ASP A 31 -27.07 4.83 -18.87
C ASP A 31 -28.09 5.97 -19.10
N HIS A 32 -28.84 6.35 -18.07
CA HIS A 32 -29.70 7.54 -18.11
C HIS A 32 -28.88 8.84 -18.24
N ALA A 33 -27.74 8.95 -17.56
CA ALA A 33 -26.86 10.12 -17.66
C ALA A 33 -26.30 10.25 -19.08
N LEU A 34 -25.90 9.15 -19.72
CA LEU A 34 -25.44 9.12 -21.10
C LEU A 34 -26.52 9.55 -22.08
N SER A 35 -27.77 9.16 -21.82
CA SER A 35 -28.91 9.58 -22.65
C SER A 35 -29.17 11.09 -22.56
N ALA A 36 -28.80 11.73 -21.44
CA ALA A 36 -28.94 13.16 -21.24
C ALA A 36 -27.72 13.95 -21.77
N ASP A 37 -26.51 13.39 -21.70
CA ASP A 37 -25.29 13.98 -22.26
C ASP A 37 -24.36 12.88 -22.78
N PHE A 38 -24.39 12.66 -24.10
CA PHE A 38 -23.61 11.61 -24.76
C PHE A 38 -22.14 11.98 -24.98
N GLU A 39 -21.77 13.26 -24.83
CA GLU A 39 -20.41 13.76 -25.03
C GLU A 39 -19.64 13.91 -23.71
N SER A 40 -20.30 13.70 -22.57
CA SER A 40 -19.68 13.82 -21.26
C SER A 40 -18.59 12.76 -21.05
N GLU A 41 -17.33 13.21 -21.03
CA GLU A 41 -16.16 12.35 -20.82
C GLU A 41 -16.21 11.62 -19.47
N GLU A 42 -16.73 12.26 -18.42
CA GLU A 42 -16.85 11.66 -17.08
C GLU A 42 -17.91 10.56 -17.05
N VAL A 43 -19.04 10.74 -17.75
CA VAL A 43 -20.07 9.70 -17.89
C VAL A 43 -19.52 8.49 -18.65
N LEU A 44 -18.83 8.73 -19.77
CA LEU A 44 -18.19 7.68 -20.58
C LEU A 44 -17.10 6.94 -19.78
N PHE A 45 -16.32 7.67 -18.98
CA PHE A 45 -15.33 7.09 -18.06
C PHE A 45 -16.01 6.22 -17.00
N ALA A 46 -17.04 6.72 -16.33
CA ALA A 46 -17.77 5.99 -15.29
C ALA A 46 -18.45 4.73 -15.83
N LEU A 47 -19.05 4.79 -17.02
CA LEU A 47 -19.61 3.62 -17.71
C LEU A 47 -18.55 2.58 -18.04
N SER A 48 -17.37 3.02 -18.53
CA SER A 48 -16.24 2.13 -18.79
C SER A 48 -15.79 1.41 -17.52
N CYS A 49 -15.74 2.11 -16.39
CA CYS A 49 -15.42 1.53 -15.08
C CYS A 49 -16.50 0.55 -14.60
N ALA A 50 -17.79 0.89 -14.76
CA ALA A 50 -18.90 0.01 -14.39
C ALA A 50 -18.89 -1.29 -15.20
N ALA A 51 -18.69 -1.20 -16.52
CA ALA A 51 -18.58 -2.35 -17.40
C ALA A 51 -17.39 -3.25 -17.01
N TRP A 52 -16.23 -2.65 -16.70
CA TRP A 52 -15.05 -3.38 -16.25
C TRP A 52 -15.34 -4.19 -14.97
N TRP A 53 -15.98 -3.58 -13.97
CA TRP A 53 -16.33 -4.27 -12.73
C TRP A 53 -17.40 -5.35 -12.93
N LYS A 54 -18.43 -5.08 -13.74
CA LYS A 54 -19.45 -6.08 -14.10
C LYS A 54 -18.82 -7.32 -14.73
N GLU A 55 -17.91 -7.14 -15.68
CA GLU A 55 -17.22 -8.25 -16.35
C GLU A 55 -16.38 -9.08 -15.37
N ARG A 56 -15.73 -8.43 -14.39
CA ARG A 56 -14.90 -9.13 -13.39
C ARG A 56 -15.75 -9.87 -12.36
N LEU A 57 -16.82 -9.25 -11.87
CA LEU A 57 -17.70 -9.87 -10.88
C LEU A 57 -18.52 -11.02 -11.48
N ALA A 58 -18.83 -10.99 -12.79
CA ALA A 58 -19.46 -12.11 -13.48
C ALA A 58 -18.59 -13.39 -13.52
N ARG A 59 -17.28 -13.28 -13.24
CA ARG A 59 -16.37 -14.42 -13.16
C ARG A 59 -16.28 -15.03 -11.75
N LEU A 60 -16.99 -14.46 -10.77
CA LEU A 60 -17.06 -15.04 -9.44
C LEU A 60 -17.79 -16.38 -9.52
N ASP A 61 -17.13 -17.44 -9.07
CA ASP A 61 -17.71 -18.76 -8.97
C ASP A 61 -18.63 -18.80 -7.74
N ALA A 62 -19.86 -19.29 -7.94
CA ALA A 62 -20.83 -19.47 -6.88
C ALA A 62 -20.40 -20.52 -5.84
N SER A 63 -19.47 -21.40 -6.21
CA SER A 63 -18.91 -22.43 -5.32
C SER A 63 -17.75 -21.94 -4.44
N SER A 64 -17.17 -20.77 -4.72
CA SER A 64 -16.10 -20.19 -3.90
C SER A 64 -16.60 -19.78 -2.52
N SER A 65 -15.76 -19.94 -1.50
CA SER A 65 -16.00 -19.44 -0.14
C SER A 65 -16.09 -17.91 -0.13
N ALA A 66 -16.76 -17.34 0.89
CA ALA A 66 -16.84 -15.88 1.01
C ALA A 66 -15.46 -15.21 1.14
N PHE A 67 -14.50 -15.89 1.77
CA PHE A 67 -13.13 -15.40 1.87
C PHE A 67 -12.47 -15.31 0.49
N GLU A 68 -12.56 -16.35 -0.33
CA GLU A 68 -12.00 -16.38 -1.68
C GLU A 68 -12.65 -15.34 -2.59
N ARG A 69 -13.97 -15.12 -2.48
CA ARG A 69 -14.67 -14.07 -3.23
C ARG A 69 -14.16 -12.68 -2.83
N GLY A 70 -13.99 -12.42 -1.52
CA GLY A 70 -13.41 -11.18 -1.02
C GLY A 70 -11.98 -10.94 -1.52
N GLU A 71 -11.11 -11.96 -1.45
CA GLU A 71 -9.74 -11.88 -1.98
C GLU A 71 -9.72 -11.68 -3.49
N PHE A 72 -10.62 -12.34 -4.24
CA PHE A 72 -10.74 -12.12 -5.67
C PHE A 72 -11.05 -10.65 -5.97
N ILE A 73 -12.05 -10.06 -5.33
CA ILE A 73 -12.43 -8.65 -5.53
C ILE A 73 -11.24 -7.72 -5.22
N LEU A 74 -10.56 -7.93 -4.10
CA LEU A 74 -9.36 -7.15 -3.76
C LEU A 74 -8.25 -7.31 -4.79
N SER A 75 -8.01 -8.52 -5.30
CA SER A 75 -6.99 -8.76 -6.32
C SER A 75 -7.28 -8.00 -7.63
N GLN A 76 -8.56 -7.78 -7.95
CA GLN A 76 -8.97 -7.01 -9.12
C GLN A 76 -8.64 -5.52 -8.98
N TRP A 77 -8.50 -4.98 -7.76
CA TRP A 77 -8.18 -3.57 -7.54
C TRP A 77 -6.92 -3.11 -8.29
N LYS A 78 -5.85 -3.91 -8.28
CA LYS A 78 -4.62 -3.62 -9.03
C LYS A 78 -4.86 -3.52 -10.54
N GLY A 79 -5.63 -4.47 -11.07
CA GLY A 79 -6.04 -4.48 -12.48
C GLY A 79 -6.87 -3.25 -12.82
N PHE A 80 -7.74 -2.83 -11.90
CA PHE A 80 -8.56 -1.64 -12.06
C PHE A 80 -7.74 -0.35 -12.01
N LEU A 81 -6.74 -0.24 -11.14
CA LEU A 81 -5.79 0.88 -11.12
C LEU A 81 -5.06 1.00 -12.46
N ALA A 82 -4.54 -0.12 -12.99
CA ALA A 82 -3.84 -0.14 -14.28
C ALA A 82 -4.78 0.13 -15.48
N PHE A 83 -6.07 -0.18 -15.35
CA PHE A 83 -7.08 0.16 -16.34
C PHE A 83 -7.36 1.66 -16.36
N GLN A 84 -7.52 2.29 -15.20
CA GLN A 84 -7.83 3.71 -15.07
C GLN A 84 -6.71 4.62 -15.55
N THR A 85 -5.44 4.24 -15.37
CA THR A 85 -4.29 5.06 -15.81
C THR A 85 -4.18 5.20 -17.33
N ARG A 86 -4.90 4.37 -18.11
CA ARG A 86 -4.96 4.46 -19.58
C ARG A 86 -5.92 5.55 -20.06
N LYS A 87 -6.75 6.08 -19.17
CA LYS A 87 -7.77 7.09 -19.48
C LYS A 87 -7.28 8.45 -18.99
N THR A 88 -7.26 9.43 -19.90
CA THR A 88 -6.96 10.83 -19.58
C THR A 88 -8.18 11.51 -18.98
N GLY A 89 -7.98 12.45 -18.08
CA GLY A 89 -9.04 13.22 -17.44
C GLY A 89 -8.96 13.19 -15.92
N ASP A 90 -9.49 14.24 -15.29
CA ASP A 90 -9.58 14.35 -13.84
C ASP A 90 -10.99 13.95 -13.38
N PHE A 91 -11.17 12.67 -13.05
CA PHE A 91 -12.45 12.07 -12.69
C PHE A 91 -12.42 11.55 -11.25
N ASP A 92 -11.84 12.33 -10.34
CA ASP A 92 -11.56 11.89 -8.97
C ASP A 92 -12.82 11.46 -8.19
N ALA A 93 -13.97 12.09 -8.44
CA ALA A 93 -15.25 11.68 -7.87
C ALA A 93 -15.65 10.26 -8.30
N ALA A 94 -15.54 9.95 -9.60
CA ALA A 94 -15.76 8.63 -10.15
C ALA A 94 -14.79 7.60 -9.57
N ARG A 95 -13.48 7.92 -9.58
CA ARG A 95 -12.43 7.03 -9.05
C ARG A 95 -12.67 6.70 -7.59
N TYR A 96 -13.04 7.70 -6.78
CA TYR A 96 -13.38 7.52 -5.38
C TYR A 96 -14.63 6.65 -5.19
N ALA A 97 -15.70 6.87 -5.98
CA ALA A 97 -16.91 6.07 -5.91
C ALA A 97 -16.64 4.59 -6.24
N PHE A 98 -15.87 4.31 -7.29
CA PHE A 98 -15.48 2.93 -7.63
C PHE A 98 -14.50 2.30 -6.65
N LYS A 99 -13.62 3.08 -6.02
CA LYS A 99 -12.79 2.62 -4.90
C LYS A 99 -13.68 2.12 -3.77
N ARG A 100 -14.59 2.98 -3.29
CA ARG A 100 -15.49 2.65 -2.19
C ARG A 100 -16.38 1.46 -2.52
N PHE A 101 -16.91 1.39 -3.74
CA PHE A 101 -17.60 0.22 -4.26
C PHE A 101 -16.78 -1.06 -4.05
N ALA A 102 -15.57 -1.15 -4.63
CA ALA A 102 -14.78 -2.37 -4.62
C ALA A 102 -14.48 -2.86 -3.19
N PHE A 103 -14.07 -1.94 -2.32
CA PHE A 103 -13.71 -2.29 -0.94
C PHE A 103 -14.93 -2.62 -0.08
N LEU A 104 -16.09 -1.98 -0.28
CA LEU A 104 -17.32 -2.35 0.42
C LEU A 104 -17.87 -3.69 -0.06
N THR A 105 -17.79 -4.00 -1.36
CA THR A 105 -18.18 -5.32 -1.87
C THR A 105 -17.30 -6.41 -1.25
N ALA A 106 -15.97 -6.23 -1.25
CA ALA A 106 -15.07 -7.17 -0.57
C ALA A 106 -15.35 -7.28 0.94
N LEU A 107 -15.63 -6.16 1.61
CA LEU A 107 -15.97 -6.15 3.04
C LEU A 107 -17.25 -6.95 3.36
N ARG A 108 -18.28 -6.87 2.50
CA ARG A 108 -19.51 -7.65 2.64
C ARG A 108 -19.21 -9.15 2.61
N GLU A 109 -18.36 -9.59 1.68
CA GLU A 109 -17.93 -10.99 1.60
C GLU A 109 -17.20 -11.43 2.87
N PHE A 110 -16.18 -10.68 3.32
CA PHE A 110 -15.44 -11.01 4.54
C PHE A 110 -16.31 -11.02 5.80
N ARG A 111 -17.33 -10.16 5.90
CA ARG A 111 -18.28 -10.13 7.02
C ARG A 111 -19.34 -11.23 6.96
N SER A 112 -19.52 -11.86 5.79
CA SER A 112 -20.49 -12.95 5.61
C SER A 112 -19.94 -14.32 6.02
N LEU A 113 -18.65 -14.40 6.39
CA LEU A 113 -18.04 -15.64 6.88
C LEU A 113 -18.73 -16.13 8.16
N GLY A 114 -19.00 -17.43 8.22
CA GLY A 114 -19.50 -18.08 9.41
C GLY A 114 -18.46 -18.07 10.55
N PRO A 115 -18.87 -18.34 11.80
CA PRO A 115 -17.95 -18.34 12.95
C PRO A 115 -16.75 -19.28 12.78
N GLU A 116 -16.97 -20.49 12.26
CA GLU A 116 -15.94 -21.52 12.07
C GLU A 116 -14.88 -21.09 11.03
N ASP A 117 -15.33 -20.53 9.90
CA ASP A 117 -14.43 -20.01 8.87
C ASP A 117 -13.69 -18.75 9.35
N SER A 118 -14.37 -17.87 10.09
CA SER A 118 -13.76 -16.66 10.63
C SER A 118 -12.65 -16.95 11.63
N GLU A 119 -12.75 -18.04 12.41
CA GLU A 119 -11.70 -18.47 13.32
C GLU A 119 -10.50 -19.02 12.55
N SER A 120 -10.78 -19.84 11.53
CA SER A 120 -9.75 -20.44 10.66
C SER A 120 -8.89 -19.40 9.94
N TRP A 121 -9.48 -18.27 9.55
CA TRP A 121 -8.80 -17.17 8.86
C TRP A 121 -8.52 -15.96 9.74
N ALA A 122 -8.69 -16.06 11.06
CA ALA A 122 -8.71 -14.90 11.97
C ALA A 122 -7.52 -13.93 11.77
N PRO A 123 -6.27 -14.39 11.62
CA PRO A 123 -5.13 -13.50 11.43
C PRO A 123 -5.21 -12.74 10.08
N GLU A 124 -5.44 -13.41 8.97
CA GLU A 124 -5.51 -12.82 7.63
C GLU A 124 -6.74 -11.92 7.48
N LEU A 125 -7.86 -12.34 8.07
CA LEU A 125 -9.15 -11.66 7.99
C LEU A 125 -9.10 -10.26 8.62
N ALA A 126 -8.39 -10.08 9.74
CA ALA A 126 -8.23 -8.77 10.37
C ALA A 126 -7.56 -7.76 9.43
N LEU A 127 -6.50 -8.20 8.73
CA LEU A 127 -5.80 -7.37 7.74
C LEU A 127 -6.72 -7.02 6.56
N ARG A 128 -7.47 -8.00 6.04
CA ARG A 128 -8.38 -7.78 4.90
C ARG A 128 -9.52 -6.84 5.24
N ILE A 129 -10.18 -7.05 6.38
CA ILE A 129 -11.24 -6.16 6.86
C ILE A 129 -10.68 -4.74 7.07
N GLY A 130 -9.54 -4.60 7.74
CA GLY A 130 -8.92 -3.29 7.97
C GLY A 130 -8.59 -2.56 6.67
N ARG A 131 -8.04 -3.27 5.68
CA ARG A 131 -7.75 -2.72 4.34
C ARG A 131 -9.04 -2.29 3.62
N CYS A 132 -10.12 -3.07 3.72
CA CYS A 132 -11.41 -2.70 3.15
C CYS A 132 -12.05 -1.48 3.82
N LEU A 133 -11.99 -1.41 5.16
CA LEU A 133 -12.50 -0.26 5.91
C LEU A 133 -11.74 1.02 5.52
N LYS A 134 -10.41 0.94 5.44
CA LYS A 134 -9.57 2.04 4.95
C LYS A 134 -9.95 2.47 3.53
N GLY A 135 -10.02 1.52 2.59
CA GLY A 135 -10.37 1.81 1.20
C GLY A 135 -11.79 2.37 1.01
N ALA A 136 -12.72 2.02 1.92
CA ALA A 136 -14.06 2.58 1.98
C ALA A 136 -14.13 3.97 2.66
N GLY A 137 -13.06 4.41 3.32
CA GLY A 137 -12.98 5.69 4.05
C GLY A 137 -13.34 5.62 5.53
N ASP A 138 -13.61 4.43 6.08
CA ASP A 138 -13.84 4.22 7.52
C ASP A 138 -12.50 3.97 8.23
N PHE A 139 -11.78 5.05 8.50
CA PHE A 139 -10.46 4.97 9.15
C PHE A 139 -10.56 4.57 10.62
N ALA A 140 -11.63 4.95 11.32
CA ALA A 140 -11.84 4.59 12.72
C ALA A 140 -12.02 3.08 12.87
N GLY A 141 -12.93 2.48 12.08
CA GLY A 141 -13.12 1.03 12.07
C GLY A 141 -11.86 0.28 11.60
N ALA A 142 -11.10 0.86 10.66
CA ALA A 142 -9.82 0.28 10.25
C ALA A 142 -8.82 0.21 11.41
N LEU A 143 -8.67 1.27 12.20
CA LEU A 143 -7.80 1.28 13.38
C LEU A 143 -8.26 0.27 14.44
N GLU A 144 -9.56 0.23 14.75
CA GLU A 144 -10.14 -0.72 15.71
C GLU A 144 -9.82 -2.18 15.33
N ARG A 145 -9.77 -2.49 14.02
CA ARG A 145 -9.44 -3.83 13.55
C ARG A 145 -7.95 -4.12 13.47
N LEU A 146 -7.15 -3.16 13.00
CA LEU A 146 -5.74 -3.35 12.71
C LEU A 146 -4.85 -3.24 13.95
N GLU A 147 -5.16 -2.37 14.91
CA GLU A 147 -4.32 -2.19 16.10
C GLU A 147 -4.16 -3.47 16.94
N PRO A 148 -5.24 -4.19 17.32
CA PRO A 148 -5.11 -5.43 18.09
C PRO A 148 -4.31 -6.49 17.33
N ALA A 149 -4.59 -6.64 16.02
CA ALA A 149 -3.90 -7.59 15.17
C ALA A 149 -2.39 -7.28 15.06
N ALA A 150 -2.01 -6.00 14.97
CA ALA A 150 -0.62 -5.56 14.91
C ALA A 150 0.12 -5.75 16.25
N ARG A 151 -0.60 -5.64 17.38
CA ARG A 151 -0.05 -5.93 18.70
C ARG A 151 0.25 -7.42 18.89
N GLU A 152 -0.59 -8.29 18.32
CA GLU A 152 -0.42 -9.74 18.35
C GLU A 152 0.70 -10.20 17.41
N ARG A 153 0.73 -9.70 16.17
CA ARG A 153 1.70 -10.05 15.13
C ARG A 153 2.65 -8.91 14.81
N LYS A 154 3.56 -8.64 15.73
CA LYS A 154 4.53 -7.53 15.63
C LYS A 154 5.56 -7.69 14.50
N ASP A 155 5.65 -8.88 13.92
CA ASP A 155 6.55 -9.27 12.83
C ASP A 155 5.83 -9.42 11.48
N ALA A 156 4.59 -8.94 11.37
CA ALA A 156 3.83 -8.90 10.12
C ALA A 156 3.99 -7.54 9.41
N PRO A 157 4.94 -7.39 8.46
CA PRO A 157 5.22 -6.12 7.78
C PRO A 157 4.02 -5.57 7.02
N GLU A 158 3.23 -6.41 6.37
CA GLU A 158 2.02 -5.99 5.65
C GLU A 158 1.01 -5.33 6.59
N LEU A 159 0.90 -5.82 7.82
CA LEU A 159 -0.04 -5.31 8.80
C LEU A 159 0.43 -3.98 9.39
N LEU A 160 1.73 -3.88 9.69
CA LEU A 160 2.34 -2.62 10.14
C LEU A 160 2.26 -1.54 9.06
N ALA A 161 2.47 -1.90 7.79
CA ALA A 161 2.36 -0.96 6.67
C ALA A 161 0.92 -0.46 6.49
N GLU A 162 -0.08 -1.35 6.54
CA GLU A 162 -1.48 -0.93 6.47
C GLU A 162 -1.87 -0.03 7.66
N LEU A 163 -1.46 -0.40 8.88
CA LEU A 163 -1.73 0.42 10.06
C LEU A 163 -1.04 1.79 9.97
N ALA A 164 0.21 1.84 9.50
CA ALA A 164 0.94 3.07 9.25
C ALA A 164 0.21 3.99 8.26
N ASP A 165 -0.37 3.39 7.22
CA ASP A 165 -1.12 4.11 6.19
C ASP A 165 -2.39 4.74 6.76
N VAL A 166 -3.15 3.98 7.56
CA VAL A 166 -4.34 4.52 8.25
C VAL A 166 -3.96 5.67 9.19
N TYR A 167 -2.87 5.54 9.96
CA TYR A 167 -2.39 6.64 10.80
C TYR A 167 -2.02 7.89 9.98
N ALA A 168 -1.44 7.75 8.78
CA ALA A 168 -1.19 8.90 7.91
C ALA A 168 -2.50 9.58 7.50
N LEU A 169 -3.53 8.80 7.16
CA LEU A 169 -4.83 9.31 6.70
C LEU A 169 -5.62 10.02 7.80
N VAL A 170 -5.39 9.67 9.08
CA VAL A 170 -5.93 10.39 10.24
C VAL A 170 -4.97 11.46 10.80
N ASN A 171 -3.94 11.83 10.03
CA ASN A 171 -2.94 12.86 10.35
C ASN A 171 -1.99 12.56 11.54
N GLU A 172 -1.93 11.31 12.00
CA GLU A 172 -0.97 10.82 13.02
C GLU A 172 0.40 10.54 12.39
N THR A 173 1.01 11.59 11.84
CA THR A 173 2.20 11.50 10.96
C THR A 173 3.40 10.85 11.64
N ARG A 174 3.66 11.16 12.91
CA ARG A 174 4.83 10.61 13.62
C ARG A 174 4.72 9.09 13.79
N THR A 175 3.54 8.62 14.19
CA THR A 175 3.23 7.19 14.36
C THR A 175 3.30 6.47 13.04
N SER A 176 2.70 7.04 11.99
CA SER A 176 2.76 6.51 10.63
C SER A 176 4.21 6.32 10.15
N LYS A 177 5.05 7.35 10.25
CA LYS A 177 6.46 7.28 9.83
C LYS A 177 7.25 6.20 10.58
N ALA A 178 6.99 6.05 11.89
CA ALA A 178 7.65 5.03 12.69
C ALA A 178 7.25 3.62 12.21
N LEU A 179 5.94 3.38 12.04
CA LEU A 179 5.42 2.08 11.63
C LEU A 179 5.83 1.70 10.21
N PHE A 180 5.80 2.63 9.25
CA PHE A 180 6.30 2.36 7.90
C PHE A 180 7.77 1.97 7.92
N ARG A 181 8.59 2.69 8.68
CA ARG A 181 10.02 2.39 8.81
C ARG A 181 10.25 0.97 9.35
N GLU A 182 9.50 0.55 10.38
CA GLU A 182 9.56 -0.82 10.90
C GLU A 182 9.09 -1.85 9.85
N ALA A 183 7.95 -1.60 9.20
CA ALA A 183 7.37 -2.50 8.21
C ALA A 183 8.35 -2.80 7.06
N PHE A 184 8.92 -1.75 6.45
CA PHE A 184 9.89 -1.89 5.38
C PHE A 184 11.27 -2.37 5.85
N PHE A 185 11.59 -2.30 7.15
CA PHE A 185 12.77 -2.97 7.69
C PHE A 185 12.55 -4.48 7.85
N LEU A 186 11.35 -4.93 8.21
CA LEU A 186 11.05 -6.35 8.38
C LEU A 186 11.13 -7.09 7.05
N ASN A 187 10.28 -6.72 6.07
CA ASN A 187 10.32 -7.31 4.73
C ASN A 187 9.54 -6.46 3.71
N PRO A 188 10.22 -5.67 2.85
CA PRO A 188 9.56 -4.89 1.81
C PRO A 188 8.71 -5.71 0.83
N GLN A 189 9.14 -6.93 0.47
CA GLN A 189 8.45 -7.76 -0.54
C GLN A 189 7.05 -8.21 -0.10
N ARG A 190 6.78 -8.24 1.21
CA ARG A 190 5.47 -8.60 1.73
C ARG A 190 4.47 -7.45 1.70
N ILE A 191 4.96 -6.22 1.46
CA ILE A 191 4.13 -5.02 1.50
C ILE A 191 3.60 -4.73 0.10
N ASP A 192 2.28 -4.77 -0.02
CA ASP A 192 1.62 -4.43 -1.27
C ASP A 192 1.37 -2.92 -1.37
N VAL A 193 2.32 -2.22 -1.99
CA VAL A 193 2.30 -0.77 -2.11
C VAL A 193 1.12 -0.23 -2.94
N SER A 194 0.43 -1.08 -3.70
CA SER A 194 -0.74 -0.66 -4.48
C SER A 194 -1.98 -0.36 -3.63
N PHE A 195 -2.00 -0.85 -2.39
CA PHE A 195 -3.07 -0.57 -1.44
C PHE A 195 -2.75 0.60 -0.52
N LEU A 196 -1.53 1.15 -0.54
CA LEU A 196 -1.13 2.23 0.36
C LEU A 196 -1.48 3.59 -0.26
N GLU A 197 -2.13 4.44 0.52
CA GLU A 197 -2.72 5.71 0.07
C GLU A 197 -2.02 6.94 0.66
N CYS A 198 -1.10 6.76 1.61
CA CYS A 198 -0.31 7.82 2.23
C CYS A 198 0.40 8.65 1.14
N PRO A 199 0.09 9.96 1.00
CA PRO A 199 0.63 10.77 -0.10
C PRO A 199 2.16 10.84 -0.12
N ALA A 200 2.81 10.81 1.04
CA ALA A 200 4.26 10.80 1.14
C ALA A 200 4.88 9.50 0.59
N LEU A 201 4.22 8.36 0.84
CA LEU A 201 4.68 7.07 0.36
C LEU A 201 4.36 6.88 -1.13
N VAL A 202 3.19 7.32 -1.59
CA VAL A 202 2.83 7.28 -3.01
C VAL A 202 3.85 8.07 -3.85
N ARG A 203 4.16 9.31 -3.45
CA ARG A 203 5.18 10.11 -4.13
C ARG A 203 6.58 9.50 -4.07
N LEU A 204 6.93 8.84 -2.95
CA LEU A 204 8.19 8.12 -2.82
C LEU A 204 8.27 6.97 -3.84
N VAL A 205 7.21 6.17 -3.96
CA VAL A 205 7.12 5.06 -4.90
C VAL A 205 7.18 5.58 -6.35
N GLU A 206 6.50 6.67 -6.67
CA GLU A 206 6.57 7.31 -7.99
C GLU A 206 7.98 7.83 -8.31
N HIS A 207 8.64 8.45 -7.34
CA HIS A 207 10.03 8.89 -7.47
C HIS A 207 10.95 7.71 -7.78
N ILE A 208 10.87 6.62 -7.01
CA ILE A 208 11.66 5.41 -7.23
C ILE A 208 11.38 4.80 -8.62
N ARG A 209 10.11 4.82 -9.08
CA ARG A 209 9.76 4.39 -10.45
C ARG A 209 10.38 5.30 -11.52
N SER A 210 10.48 6.60 -11.27
CA SER A 210 11.11 7.55 -12.20
C SER A 210 12.62 7.32 -12.35
N LEU A 211 13.27 6.71 -11.35
CA LEU A 211 14.66 6.28 -11.42
C LEU A 211 14.86 4.98 -12.21
N GLY A 212 13.78 4.36 -12.70
CA GLY A 212 13.82 3.15 -13.53
C GLY A 212 13.54 1.85 -12.76
N PHE A 213 13.44 1.87 -11.44
CA PHE A 213 13.18 0.67 -10.65
C PHE A 213 11.75 0.15 -10.84
N ARG A 214 11.59 -1.17 -10.84
CA ARG A 214 10.32 -1.89 -10.99
C ARG A 214 10.27 -3.03 -9.98
N SER A 215 9.07 -3.50 -9.65
CA SER A 215 8.92 -4.66 -8.77
C SER A 215 9.60 -5.90 -9.39
N PRO A 216 10.28 -6.75 -8.60
CA PRO A 216 10.37 -6.73 -7.13
C PRO A 216 11.48 -5.82 -6.55
N GLU A 217 12.31 -5.20 -7.38
CA GLU A 217 13.44 -4.39 -6.90
C GLU A 217 12.98 -3.07 -6.25
N LEU A 218 11.92 -2.49 -6.80
CA LEU A 218 11.31 -1.26 -6.31
C LEU A 218 11.06 -1.30 -4.80
N GLU A 219 10.50 -2.40 -4.30
CA GLU A 219 10.13 -2.56 -2.91
C GLU A 219 11.36 -2.49 -1.99
N GLU A 220 12.48 -3.10 -2.38
CA GLU A 220 13.71 -3.04 -1.59
C GLU A 220 14.32 -1.64 -1.54
N TRP A 221 14.11 -0.82 -2.57
CA TRP A 221 14.58 0.56 -2.63
C TRP A 221 13.74 1.53 -1.81
N ILE A 222 12.48 1.19 -1.48
CA ILE A 222 11.60 2.04 -0.66
C ILE A 222 12.23 2.43 0.68
N PRO A 223 12.75 1.51 1.51
CA PRO A 223 13.39 1.91 2.78
C PRO A 223 14.66 2.74 2.63
N VAL A 224 15.40 2.56 1.54
CA VAL A 224 16.61 3.35 1.26
C VAL A 224 16.21 4.80 0.95
N TYR A 225 15.41 5.01 -0.09
CA TYR A 225 14.98 6.36 -0.47
C TYR A 225 14.02 6.98 0.54
N GLY A 226 13.24 6.18 1.26
CA GLY A 226 12.41 6.64 2.36
C GLY A 226 13.24 7.24 3.49
N SER A 227 14.42 6.69 3.77
CA SER A 227 15.37 7.26 4.71
C SER A 227 16.02 8.55 4.17
N LEU A 228 16.49 8.52 2.92
CA LEU A 228 17.16 9.67 2.26
C LEU A 228 16.24 10.89 2.13
N LEU A 229 14.97 10.66 1.78
CA LEU A 229 13.99 11.73 1.53
C LEU A 229 13.15 12.09 2.76
N GLY A 230 13.50 11.56 3.95
CA GLY A 230 12.85 11.92 5.22
C GLY A 230 11.41 11.39 5.40
N VAL A 231 10.97 10.44 4.56
CA VAL A 231 9.70 9.73 4.75
C VAL A 231 9.80 8.81 5.97
N PHE A 232 10.95 8.16 6.18
CA PHE A 232 11.24 7.25 7.31
C PHE A 232 12.14 7.91 8.36
N SER A 233 11.83 9.17 8.69
CA SER A 233 12.65 10.01 9.58
C SER A 233 12.47 9.72 11.08
N VAL A 234 11.40 9.05 11.48
CA VAL A 234 11.13 8.76 12.90
C VAL A 234 11.89 7.51 13.31
N LYS A 235 12.93 7.72 14.12
CA LYS A 235 13.85 6.67 14.61
C LYS A 235 13.43 6.22 16.01
N ARG A 236 13.64 4.94 16.31
CA ARG A 236 13.59 4.41 17.68
C ARG A 236 14.92 3.77 18.05
N GLU A 237 15.12 3.60 19.34
CA GLU A 237 16.24 2.82 19.85
C GLU A 237 15.97 1.32 19.67
N LEU A 238 17.02 0.61 19.24
CA LEU A 238 16.99 -0.85 19.12
C LEU A 238 17.36 -1.48 20.47
N LYS A 239 16.63 -2.54 20.86
CA LYS A 239 16.99 -3.35 22.02
C LYS A 239 18.27 -4.14 21.74
N PRO A 240 19.06 -4.54 22.76
CA PRO A 240 20.30 -5.29 22.57
C PRO A 240 20.14 -6.56 21.71
N ILE A 241 19.05 -7.29 21.88
CA ILE A 241 18.73 -8.49 21.08
C ILE A 241 18.51 -8.13 19.60
N GLU A 242 17.85 -7.01 19.30
CA GLU A 242 17.61 -6.55 17.94
C GLU A 242 18.91 -6.11 17.26
N VAL A 243 19.81 -5.46 18.01
CA VAL A 243 21.15 -5.09 17.51
C VAL A 243 21.97 -6.33 17.16
N GLY A 244 21.93 -7.36 18.01
CA GLY A 244 22.58 -8.65 17.72
C GLY A 244 22.07 -9.28 16.43
N ARG A 245 20.74 -9.35 16.26
CA ARG A 245 20.11 -9.86 15.02
C ARG A 245 20.44 -9.01 13.79
N LEU A 246 20.49 -7.68 13.94
CA LEU A 246 20.85 -6.76 12.87
C LEU A 246 22.28 -7.02 12.37
N ARG A 247 23.25 -7.15 13.28
CA ARG A 247 24.65 -7.44 12.91
C ARG A 247 24.78 -8.80 12.23
N GLN A 248 24.08 -9.82 12.75
CA GLN A 248 24.04 -11.14 12.12
C GLN A 248 23.47 -11.08 10.70
N SER A 249 22.33 -10.40 10.51
CA SER A 249 21.71 -10.23 9.20
C SER A 249 22.60 -9.45 8.23
N ILE A 250 23.34 -8.45 8.70
CA ILE A 250 24.32 -7.71 7.88
C ILE A 250 25.41 -8.65 7.40
N TYR A 251 26.00 -9.46 8.28
CA TYR A 251 27.04 -10.41 7.92
C TYR A 251 26.56 -11.43 6.87
N GLU A 252 25.36 -11.98 7.07
CA GLU A 252 24.74 -12.91 6.11
C GLU A 252 24.51 -12.25 4.74
N LEU A 253 23.97 -11.04 4.71
CA LEU A 253 23.73 -10.29 3.47
C LEU A 253 25.04 -9.88 2.78
N GLU A 254 26.09 -9.51 3.53
CA GLU A 254 27.40 -9.19 2.97
C GLU A 254 28.02 -10.39 2.21
N ASN A 255 27.81 -11.61 2.72
CA ASN A 255 28.27 -12.83 2.05
C ASN A 255 27.37 -13.17 0.86
N GLU A 256 26.05 -13.11 1.03
CA GLU A 256 25.09 -13.42 -0.04
C GLU A 256 25.23 -12.49 -1.25
N VAL A 257 25.52 -11.20 -1.04
CA VAL A 257 25.79 -10.22 -2.10
C VAL A 257 27.06 -10.57 -2.89
N LYS A 258 28.07 -11.17 -2.24
CA LYS A 258 29.32 -11.58 -2.91
C LYS A 258 29.13 -12.87 -3.70
N GLU A 259 28.35 -13.80 -3.16
CA GLU A 259 28.18 -15.15 -3.72
C GLU A 259 27.09 -15.21 -4.81
N ASN A 260 26.01 -14.41 -4.69
CA ASN A 260 24.86 -14.46 -5.59
C ASN A 260 24.71 -13.18 -6.42
N ALA A 261 25.46 -13.11 -7.53
CA ALA A 261 25.40 -11.98 -8.46
C ALA A 261 23.98 -11.71 -9.01
N GLU A 262 23.18 -12.76 -9.23
CA GLU A 262 21.82 -12.63 -9.78
C GLU A 262 20.84 -11.95 -8.82
N ARG A 263 21.03 -12.13 -7.51
CA ARG A 263 20.16 -11.54 -6.48
C ARG A 263 20.65 -10.18 -5.99
N ARG A 264 21.80 -9.73 -6.50
CA ARG A 264 22.48 -8.52 -6.03
C ARG A 264 21.60 -7.27 -6.13
N SER A 265 20.75 -7.15 -7.15
CA SER A 265 19.81 -6.02 -7.30
C SER A 265 18.81 -5.92 -6.14
N LEU A 266 18.38 -7.06 -5.58
CA LEU A 266 17.48 -7.09 -4.41
C LEU A 266 18.23 -6.97 -3.09
N LEU A 267 19.40 -7.60 -2.99
CA LEU A 267 20.16 -7.69 -1.74
C LEU A 267 20.91 -6.40 -1.41
N THR A 268 21.38 -5.66 -2.43
CA THR A 268 22.12 -4.40 -2.25
C THR A 268 21.31 -3.34 -1.50
N PRO A 269 20.10 -2.93 -1.95
CA PRO A 269 19.28 -1.97 -1.21
C PRO A 269 18.86 -2.47 0.18
N ARG A 270 18.61 -3.78 0.32
CA ARG A 270 18.33 -4.38 1.62
C ARG A 270 19.48 -4.21 2.60
N LEU A 271 20.71 -4.50 2.17
CA LEU A 271 21.92 -4.36 2.98
C LEU A 271 22.19 -2.89 3.32
N ILE A 272 22.02 -1.96 2.36
CA ILE A 272 22.13 -0.51 2.62
C ILE A 272 21.12 -0.08 3.70
N ASN A 273 19.86 -0.53 3.62
CA ASN A 273 18.88 -0.24 4.66
C ASN A 273 19.34 -0.78 6.03
N ARG A 274 19.87 -2.02 6.11
CA ARG A 274 20.43 -2.54 7.38
C ARG A 274 21.57 -1.67 7.91
N TYR A 275 22.44 -1.16 7.05
CA TYR A 275 23.48 -0.22 7.45
C TYR A 275 22.93 1.11 7.97
N PHE A 276 21.88 1.67 7.37
CA PHE A 276 21.23 2.87 7.91
C PHE A 276 20.73 2.66 9.35
N TRP A 277 20.15 1.50 9.63
CA TRP A 277 19.74 1.15 11.00
C TRP A 277 20.91 0.97 11.95
N LEU A 278 22.03 0.40 11.48
CA LEU A 278 23.23 0.25 12.29
C LEU A 278 23.87 1.61 12.61
N ILE A 279 23.94 2.51 11.64
CA ILE A 279 24.40 3.90 11.83
C ILE A 279 23.50 4.61 12.84
N ASP A 280 22.18 4.52 12.69
CA ASP A 280 21.23 5.14 13.61
C ASP A 280 21.40 4.63 15.04
N HIS A 281 21.68 3.33 15.21
CA HIS A 281 22.02 2.76 16.50
C HIS A 281 23.33 3.32 17.07
N TYR A 282 24.40 3.41 16.27
CA TYR A 282 25.69 3.97 16.72
C TYR A 282 25.56 5.44 17.13
N ILE A 283 24.81 6.24 16.39
CA ILE A 283 24.53 7.64 16.73
C ILE A 283 23.81 7.73 18.08
N ASN A 284 22.75 6.94 18.27
CA ASN A 284 21.97 6.94 19.51
C ASN A 284 22.78 6.47 20.72
N ALA A 285 23.64 5.45 20.52
CA ALA A 285 24.52 4.91 21.55
C ALA A 285 25.76 5.78 21.83
N LYS A 286 25.95 6.89 21.10
CA LYS A 286 27.12 7.77 21.17
C LYS A 286 28.44 7.01 20.99
N GLU A 287 28.42 6.05 20.08
CA GLU A 287 29.59 5.26 19.71
C GLU A 287 30.62 6.10 18.94
N ASP A 288 31.85 5.60 18.83
CA ASP A 288 32.92 6.31 18.13
C ASP A 288 32.57 6.55 16.65
N ARG A 289 32.88 7.76 16.18
CA ARG A 289 32.67 8.18 14.79
C ARG A 289 33.36 7.26 13.80
N SER A 290 34.50 6.68 14.17
CA SER A 290 35.22 5.69 13.35
C SER A 290 34.34 4.51 12.92
N ARG A 291 33.44 4.03 13.79
CA ARG A 291 32.49 2.95 13.48
C ARG A 291 31.43 3.37 12.47
N ILE A 292 30.98 4.62 12.56
CA ILE A 292 30.03 5.18 11.59
C ILE A 292 30.71 5.33 10.23
N ASP A 293 31.93 5.86 10.21
CA ASP A 293 32.71 6.08 8.99
C ASP A 293 33.03 4.76 8.27
N GLU A 294 33.29 3.67 9.01
CA GLU A 294 33.47 2.33 8.43
C GLU A 294 32.21 1.88 7.67
N VAL A 295 31.03 2.03 8.28
CA VAL A 295 29.77 1.65 7.66
C VAL A 295 29.45 2.53 6.45
N LEU A 296 29.71 3.84 6.55
CA LEU A 296 29.56 4.77 5.41
C LEU A 296 30.49 4.39 4.25
N LEU A 297 31.73 3.97 4.52
CA LEU A 297 32.64 3.49 3.48
C LEU A 297 32.07 2.25 2.77
N LYS A 298 31.48 1.31 3.51
CA LYS A 298 30.81 0.15 2.91
C LYS A 298 29.66 0.57 2.00
N ILE A 299 28.81 1.50 2.43
CA ILE A 299 27.74 2.05 1.59
C ILE A 299 28.34 2.71 0.33
N LYS A 300 29.40 3.52 0.46
CA LYS A 300 30.06 4.18 -0.66
C LYS A 300 30.61 3.21 -1.70
N LEU A 301 31.16 2.08 -1.27
CA LEU A 301 31.67 1.02 -2.16
C LEU A 301 30.54 0.28 -2.89
N MET A 302 29.35 0.19 -2.29
CA MET A 302 28.19 -0.44 -2.89
C MET A 302 27.43 0.49 -3.83
N ASP A 303 27.14 1.72 -3.38
CA ASP A 303 26.42 2.74 -4.12
C ASP A 303 26.92 4.15 -3.74
N PRO A 304 27.81 4.74 -4.56
CA PRO A 304 28.34 6.07 -4.31
C PRO A 304 27.29 7.18 -4.32
N ALA A 305 26.19 7.01 -5.09
CA ALA A 305 25.14 8.02 -5.21
C ALA A 305 24.29 8.06 -3.94
N VAL A 306 23.91 6.90 -3.41
CA VAL A 306 23.22 6.78 -2.12
C VAL A 306 24.08 7.34 -1.00
N HIS A 307 25.37 6.97 -0.94
CA HIS A 307 26.28 7.54 0.05
C HIS A 307 26.31 9.07 -0.03
N LYS A 308 26.47 9.64 -1.23
CA LYS A 308 26.50 11.10 -1.42
C LYS A 308 25.24 11.78 -0.92
N GLN A 309 24.07 11.19 -1.16
CA GLN A 309 22.80 11.74 -0.68
C GLN A 309 22.64 11.59 0.84
N TYR A 310 23.12 10.49 1.42
CA TYR A 310 22.98 10.23 2.86
C TYR A 310 23.82 11.17 3.74
N VAL A 311 24.99 11.60 3.24
CA VAL A 311 25.90 12.51 3.96
C VAL A 311 25.69 13.99 3.65
N ALA A 312 24.79 14.32 2.71
CA ALA A 312 24.46 15.69 2.33
C ALA A 312 23.57 16.36 3.40
#